data_AF-X1TTV8-F1
#
_entry.id   AF-X1TTV8-F1
#
_cell.length_a   1.000
_cell.length_b   1.000
_cell.length_c   1.000
_cell.angle_alpha   90.00
_cell.angle_beta   90.00
_cell.angle_gamma   90.00
#
_symmetry.space_group_name_H-M   'P 1'
#
loop_
_entity.id
_entity.type
_entity.pdbx_description
1 polymer ?
#
loop_
_entity_poly.entity_id
_entity_poly.type
_entity_poly.pdbx_seq_one_letter_code
_entity_poly.pdbx_strand_id
1 'polypeptide(L)'
;GKIINANSYQGIPEKDRKIWEASRIFYEFISRFKRAPLVGGLVFSIYDKFQKIHPFYPQRDLSKPNFSLKRVCSLIKKGWGKHLIEKLKKKHLPLITTFFIPAFMAEIHGYAEEIYCAVCDADISRSWAPLNPQKSKIKYFAPNQRVAKRLKLYGVKRGNIFLTGYPLPKKNLGSKNTEIAKKDLARRIPNLDLRNQYRYRYRSLIKKYLGSLPREPDHPLTIMFAVGGAGAQKEIAIKIVESLAEKIKAGEVKIILVAGIRKKVK
;
A
#
# COMPACT_ATOMS: atom_id res chain seq x y z
N GLY A 1 0.37 -4.84 -22.73
CA GLY A 1 1.36 -4.15 -21.87
C GLY A 1 2.33 -5.17 -21.28
N LYS A 2 3.54 -4.76 -20.86
CA LYS A 2 4.54 -5.64 -20.20
C LYS A 2 4.71 -5.21 -18.75
N ILE A 3 4.68 -6.15 -17.81
CA ILE A 3 5.00 -5.88 -16.39
C ILE A 3 6.52 -5.89 -16.23
N ILE A 4 7.06 -4.86 -15.58
CA ILE A 4 8.51 -4.69 -15.39
C ILE A 4 8.77 -4.33 -13.93
N ASN A 5 9.68 -5.06 -13.29
CA ASN A 5 10.19 -4.73 -11.97
C ASN A 5 11.33 -3.72 -12.08
N ALA A 6 11.10 -2.49 -11.61
CA ALA A 6 12.06 -1.38 -11.75
C ALA A 6 13.41 -1.63 -11.03
N ASN A 7 13.47 -2.59 -10.12
CA ASN A 7 14.65 -2.95 -9.34
C ASN A 7 15.38 -4.21 -9.83
N SER A 8 14.87 -4.93 -10.84
CA SER A 8 15.47 -6.19 -11.31
C SER A 8 15.26 -6.49 -12.79
N TYR A 9 14.93 -5.48 -13.60
CA TYR A 9 14.73 -5.65 -15.04
C TYR A 9 16.03 -6.03 -15.77
N GLN A 10 15.88 -6.71 -16.91
CA GLN A 10 17.02 -7.17 -17.70
C GLN A 10 17.93 -6.02 -18.16
N GLY A 11 19.22 -6.15 -17.87
CA GLY A 11 20.25 -5.16 -18.18
C GLY A 11 20.23 -3.93 -17.27
N ILE A 12 19.61 -3.99 -16.08
CA ILE A 12 19.72 -2.91 -15.08
C ILE A 12 21.20 -2.61 -14.77
N PRO A 13 21.64 -1.33 -14.76
CA PRO A 13 23.00 -0.98 -14.38
C PRO A 13 23.27 -1.32 -12.91
N GLU A 14 24.49 -1.77 -12.63
CA GLU A 14 24.87 -2.18 -11.27
C GLU A 14 24.70 -1.05 -10.24
N LYS A 15 25.01 0.19 -10.63
CA LYS A 15 24.79 1.38 -9.79
C LYS A 15 23.32 1.55 -9.38
N ASP A 16 22.38 1.31 -10.29
CA ASP A 16 20.94 1.45 -10.01
C ASP A 16 20.47 0.32 -9.10
N ARG A 17 20.97 -0.90 -9.34
CA ARG A 17 20.70 -2.09 -8.51
C ARG A 17 21.17 -1.88 -7.08
N LYS A 18 22.38 -1.36 -6.87
CA LYS A 18 22.94 -1.06 -5.54
C LYS A 18 22.10 -0.03 -4.78
N ILE A 19 21.56 1.00 -5.43
CA ILE A 19 20.68 1.99 -4.77
C ILE A 19 19.37 1.35 -4.32
N TRP A 20 18.76 0.50 -5.15
CA TRP A 20 17.56 -0.26 -4.79
C TRP A 20 17.81 -1.20 -3.61
N GLU A 21 18.92 -1.92 -3.64
CA GLU A 21 19.30 -2.85 -2.60
C GLU A 21 19.55 -2.16 -1.26
N ALA A 22 20.34 -1.08 -1.25
CA ALA A 22 20.59 -0.29 -0.05
C ALA A 22 19.29 0.25 0.56
N SER A 23 18.37 0.75 -0.28
CA SER A 23 17.06 1.25 0.14
C SER A 23 16.20 0.14 0.76
N ARG A 24 16.20 -1.05 0.16
CA ARG A 24 15.49 -2.23 0.68
C ARG A 24 16.06 -2.69 2.03
N ILE A 25 17.39 -2.82 2.13
CA ILE A 25 18.06 -3.24 3.38
C ILE A 25 17.70 -2.28 4.51
N PHE A 26 17.76 -0.97 4.25
CA PHE A 26 17.37 0.04 5.22
C PHE A 26 15.90 -0.08 5.64
N TYR A 27 14.97 -0.23 4.69
CA TYR A 27 13.55 -0.43 5.00
C TYR A 27 13.30 -1.71 5.82
N GLU A 28 13.94 -2.82 5.46
CA GLU A 28 13.79 -4.09 6.16
C GLU A 28 14.35 -4.05 7.58
N PHE A 29 15.50 -3.40 7.76
CA PHE A 29 16.07 -3.12 9.07
C PHE A 29 15.03 -2.38 9.92
N ILE A 30 14.60 -1.20 9.49
CA ILE A 30 13.62 -0.39 10.21
C ILE A 30 12.32 -1.17 10.52
N SER A 31 11.81 -1.94 9.56
CA SER A 31 10.58 -2.72 9.72
C SER A 31 10.71 -3.86 10.74
N ARG A 32 11.90 -4.48 10.85
CA ARG A 32 12.18 -5.51 11.85
C ARG A 32 12.45 -4.93 13.22
N PHE A 33 13.09 -3.76 13.30
CA PHE A 33 13.39 -3.10 14.58
C PHE A 33 12.15 -2.55 15.29
N LYS A 34 11.02 -2.37 14.58
CA LYS A 34 9.69 -2.15 15.19
C LYS A 34 9.25 -3.26 16.18
N ARG A 35 9.99 -4.37 16.27
CA ARG A 35 9.76 -5.48 17.21
C ARG A 35 10.35 -5.27 18.61
N ALA A 36 11.32 -4.37 18.78
CA ALA A 36 12.00 -4.19 20.08
C ALA A 36 11.31 -3.07 20.89
N PRO A 37 10.90 -3.31 22.16
CA PRO A 37 10.31 -2.28 23.01
C PRO A 37 11.31 -1.19 23.47
N LEU A 38 12.60 -1.34 23.16
CA LEU A 38 13.70 -0.46 23.57
C LEU A 38 14.56 -0.03 22.37
N VAL A 39 13.95 0.64 21.39
CA VAL A 39 14.71 1.21 20.26
C VAL A 39 15.36 2.52 20.72
N GLY A 40 16.70 2.58 20.72
CA GLY A 40 17.45 3.79 21.04
C GLY A 40 16.98 4.99 20.21
N GLY A 41 16.88 6.17 20.85
CA GLY A 41 16.25 7.38 20.30
C GLY A 41 16.75 7.83 18.92
N LEU A 42 17.96 7.43 18.53
CA LEU A 42 18.51 7.71 17.20
C LEU A 42 17.77 6.97 16.07
N VAL A 43 17.47 5.67 16.24
CA VAL A 43 16.77 4.89 15.21
C VAL A 43 15.29 5.29 15.15
N PHE A 44 14.69 5.61 16.30
CA PHE A 44 13.33 6.13 16.40
C PHE A 44 13.18 7.50 15.71
N SER A 45 14.14 8.41 15.90
CA SER A 45 14.10 9.73 15.24
C SER A 45 14.31 9.66 13.73
N ILE A 46 15.11 8.71 13.22
CA ILE A 46 15.23 8.43 11.79
C ILE A 46 13.90 7.86 11.25
N TYR A 47 13.29 6.90 11.96
CA TYR A 47 12.00 6.32 11.59
C TYR A 47 10.87 7.37 11.47
N ASP A 48 10.73 8.21 12.51
CA ASP A 48 9.69 9.25 12.57
C ASP A 48 9.92 10.38 11.54
N LYS A 49 11.11 10.48 10.94
CA LYS A 49 11.36 11.45 9.87
C LYS A 49 11.11 10.89 8.47
N PHE A 50 11.24 9.57 8.28
CA PHE A 50 11.15 8.91 6.96
C PHE A 50 9.76 8.36 6.64
N GLN A 51 9.03 7.83 7.62
CA GLN A 51 7.73 7.20 7.39
C GLN A 51 6.53 7.97 7.96
N LYS A 52 6.78 9.07 8.68
CA LYS A 52 5.70 9.81 9.34
C LYS A 52 4.71 10.36 8.34
N ILE A 53 3.50 9.85 8.47
CA ILE A 53 2.31 10.42 7.87
C ILE A 53 1.76 11.41 8.90
N HIS A 54 1.88 12.71 8.63
CA HIS A 54 1.36 13.75 9.53
C HIS A 54 -0.14 13.55 9.81
N PRO A 55 -0.65 13.94 11.00
CA PRO A 55 -2.08 13.86 11.29
C PRO A 55 -2.93 14.46 10.18
N PHE A 56 -3.98 13.73 9.81
CA PHE A 56 -4.85 14.13 8.70
C PHE A 56 -5.68 15.38 9.05
N TYR A 57 -6.10 15.49 10.31
CA TYR A 57 -6.81 16.65 10.84
C TYR A 57 -5.93 17.45 11.82
N PRO A 58 -6.15 18.77 11.95
CA PRO A 58 -6.94 19.59 11.01
C PRO A 58 -6.28 19.62 9.62
N GLN A 59 -7.11 19.77 8.58
CA GLN A 59 -6.61 19.88 7.21
C GLN A 59 -5.84 21.20 7.08
N ARG A 60 -4.65 21.13 6.48
CA ARG A 60 -3.73 22.24 6.32
C ARG A 60 -2.79 21.96 5.16
N ASP A 61 -2.07 22.97 4.70
CA ASP A 61 -1.04 22.76 3.70
C ASP A 61 0.05 21.82 4.24
N LEU A 62 0.29 20.72 3.52
CA LEU A 62 1.34 19.75 3.77
C LEU A 62 2.23 19.59 2.53
N SER A 63 2.22 20.56 1.62
CA SER A 63 2.94 20.53 0.34
C SER A 63 4.47 20.56 0.50
N LYS A 64 5.00 21.06 1.62
CA LYS A 64 6.45 21.16 1.87
C LYS A 64 7.11 19.77 1.78
N PRO A 65 8.13 19.58 0.92
CA PRO A 65 8.78 18.29 0.75
C PRO A 65 9.61 17.91 1.99
N ASN A 66 9.56 16.64 2.38
CA ASN A 66 10.39 16.10 3.44
C ASN A 66 11.81 15.76 2.93
N PHE A 67 12.72 15.49 3.87
CA PHE A 67 14.12 15.17 3.54
C PHE A 67 14.26 13.89 2.70
N SER A 68 13.43 12.88 3.00
CA SER A 68 13.40 11.61 2.25
C SER A 68 13.14 11.85 0.76
N LEU A 69 12.11 12.63 0.44
CA LEU A 69 11.74 13.00 -0.92
C LEU A 69 12.85 13.77 -1.62
N LYS A 70 13.44 14.77 -0.96
CA LYS A 70 14.57 15.53 -1.51
C LYS A 70 15.76 14.62 -1.86
N ARG A 71 16.10 13.67 -0.98
CA ARG A 71 17.18 12.70 -1.21
C ARG A 71 16.87 11.77 -2.39
N VAL A 72 15.66 11.22 -2.47
CA VAL A 72 15.21 10.38 -3.59
C VAL A 72 15.31 11.16 -4.91
N CYS A 73 14.74 12.36 -4.99
CA CYS A 73 14.81 13.18 -6.20
C CYS A 73 16.26 13.56 -6.57
N SER A 74 17.13 13.80 -5.59
CA SER A 74 18.56 14.05 -5.84
C SER A 74 19.25 12.85 -6.49
N LEU A 75 19.01 11.63 -5.99
CA LEU A 75 19.55 10.41 -6.59
C LEU A 75 19.02 10.19 -8.02
N ILE A 76 17.74 10.43 -8.26
CA ILE A 76 17.14 10.34 -9.60
C ILE A 76 17.80 11.35 -10.55
N LYS A 77 17.95 12.62 -10.12
CA LYS A 77 18.65 13.65 -10.91
C LYS A 77 20.11 13.29 -11.22
N LYS A 78 20.79 12.59 -10.31
CA LYS A 78 22.15 12.03 -10.51
C LYS A 78 22.20 10.81 -11.43
N GLY A 79 21.06 10.41 -12.03
CA GLY A 79 20.98 9.39 -13.05
C GLY A 79 20.38 8.06 -12.61
N TRP A 80 19.94 7.91 -11.35
CA TRP A 80 19.24 6.71 -10.92
C TRP A 80 17.95 6.52 -11.71
N GLY A 81 17.78 5.35 -12.32
CA GLY A 81 16.62 5.02 -13.14
C GLY A 81 16.66 5.57 -14.56
N LYS A 82 17.67 6.36 -14.95
CA LYS A 82 17.77 6.93 -16.31
C LYS A 82 17.73 5.84 -17.38
N HIS A 83 18.51 4.78 -17.17
CA HIS A 83 18.56 3.65 -18.10
C HIS A 83 17.21 2.93 -18.24
N LEU A 84 16.43 2.81 -17.17
CA LEU A 84 15.08 2.25 -17.24
C LEU A 84 14.19 3.12 -18.12
N ILE A 85 14.18 4.44 -17.88
CA ILE A 85 13.32 5.36 -18.62
C ILE A 85 13.70 5.42 -20.10
N GLU A 86 14.99 5.46 -20.44
CA GLU A 86 15.45 5.40 -21.83
C GLU A 86 15.02 4.12 -22.55
N LYS A 87 15.04 2.97 -21.86
CA LYS A 87 14.49 1.73 -22.42
C LYS A 87 12.99 1.82 -22.67
N LEU A 88 12.24 2.46 -21.77
CA LEU A 88 10.79 2.59 -21.87
C LEU A 88 10.35 3.60 -22.95
N LYS A 89 11.16 4.64 -23.21
CA LYS A 89 10.86 5.68 -24.22
C LYS A 89 10.68 5.09 -25.62
N LYS A 90 11.43 4.03 -25.95
CA LYS A 90 11.41 3.35 -27.26
C LYS A 90 10.04 2.87 -27.73
N LYS A 91 9.06 2.70 -26.82
CA LYS A 91 7.74 2.15 -27.15
C LYS A 91 6.61 3.19 -27.24
N HIS A 92 6.82 4.43 -26.79
CA HIS A 92 5.78 5.48 -26.80
C HIS A 92 4.43 5.03 -26.22
N LEU A 93 4.45 4.42 -25.03
CA LEU A 93 3.23 4.00 -24.33
C LEU A 93 3.03 4.78 -23.03
N PRO A 94 1.79 4.97 -22.57
CA PRO A 94 1.53 5.42 -21.20
C PRO A 94 2.20 4.49 -20.18
N LEU A 95 2.81 5.09 -19.16
CA LEU A 95 3.44 4.36 -18.06
C LEU A 95 2.50 4.29 -16.86
N ILE A 96 2.22 3.10 -16.36
CA ILE A 96 1.51 2.89 -15.10
C ILE A 96 2.49 2.30 -14.09
N THR A 97 2.65 2.95 -12.95
CA THR A 97 3.51 2.50 -11.85
C THR A 97 2.67 2.17 -10.62
N THR A 98 3.08 1.17 -9.85
CA THR A 98 2.47 0.82 -8.54
C THR A 98 3.33 1.27 -7.36
N PHE A 99 4.36 2.07 -7.66
CA PHE A 99 5.26 2.70 -6.70
C PHE A 99 5.67 4.08 -7.22
N PHE A 100 5.82 5.05 -6.32
CA PHE A 100 6.02 6.45 -6.72
C PHE A 100 7.42 6.72 -7.32
N ILE A 101 8.45 5.97 -6.91
CA ILE A 101 9.83 6.22 -7.39
C ILE A 101 9.94 6.05 -8.92
N PRO A 102 9.44 4.98 -9.56
CA PRO A 102 9.41 4.89 -11.02
C PRO A 102 8.66 6.03 -11.71
N ALA A 103 7.58 6.57 -11.11
CA ALA A 103 6.87 7.71 -11.66
C ALA A 103 7.73 8.99 -11.61
N PHE A 104 8.46 9.20 -10.52
CA PHE A 104 9.41 10.31 -10.40
C PHE A 104 10.62 10.14 -11.33
N MET A 105 11.12 8.92 -11.53
CA MET A 105 12.14 8.63 -12.53
C MET A 105 11.66 9.04 -13.92
N ALA A 106 10.45 8.63 -14.29
CA ALA A 106 9.85 8.98 -15.59
C ALA A 106 9.70 10.49 -15.76
N GLU A 107 9.20 11.20 -14.75
CA GLU A 107 9.05 12.66 -14.81
C GLU A 107 10.40 13.38 -14.91
N ILE A 108 11.36 13.05 -14.03
CA ILE A 108 12.66 13.72 -13.96
C ILE A 108 13.52 13.44 -15.20
N HIS A 109 13.46 12.22 -15.75
CA HIS A 109 14.20 11.86 -16.97
C HIS A 109 13.43 12.15 -18.27
N GLY A 110 12.36 12.94 -18.19
CA GLY A 110 11.66 13.47 -19.37
C GLY A 110 10.97 12.39 -20.21
N TYR A 111 10.25 11.46 -19.58
CA TYR A 111 9.38 10.53 -20.29
C TYR A 111 8.30 11.33 -21.03
N ALA A 112 8.16 11.15 -22.35
CA ALA A 112 7.28 11.97 -23.18
C ALA A 112 5.80 11.70 -22.88
N GLU A 113 5.43 10.42 -22.79
CA GLU A 113 4.06 9.98 -22.63
C GLU A 113 3.47 10.24 -21.24
N GLU A 114 2.22 9.83 -21.07
CA GLU A 114 1.49 9.92 -19.82
C GLU A 114 2.09 9.05 -18.70
N ILE A 115 2.12 9.60 -17.49
CA ILE A 115 2.66 8.93 -16.30
C ILE A 115 1.55 8.79 -15.27
N TYR A 116 1.17 7.55 -14.97
CA TYR A 116 0.19 7.20 -13.96
C TYR A 116 0.86 6.49 -12.78
N CYS A 117 0.47 6.88 -11.56
CA CYS A 117 0.89 6.24 -10.32
C CYS A 117 -0.33 5.70 -9.57
N ALA A 118 -0.46 4.38 -9.52
CA ALA A 118 -1.43 3.69 -8.70
C ALA A 118 -0.92 3.61 -7.25
N VAL A 119 -1.68 4.23 -6.34
CA VAL A 119 -1.36 4.20 -4.92
C VAL A 119 -1.92 2.92 -4.31
N CYS A 120 -1.05 2.12 -3.70
CA CYS A 120 -1.42 0.84 -3.10
C CYS A 120 -1.75 0.94 -1.60
N ASP A 121 -1.49 2.08 -0.96
CA ASP A 121 -1.65 2.26 0.48
C ASP A 121 -3.01 2.88 0.86
N ALA A 122 -3.49 2.58 2.07
CA ALA A 122 -4.71 3.17 2.62
C ALA A 122 -4.56 4.62 3.11
N ASP A 123 -3.33 5.01 3.44
CA ASP A 123 -2.90 6.39 3.68
C ASP A 123 -1.46 6.52 3.16
N ILE A 124 -1.04 7.73 2.78
CA ILE A 124 0.27 7.95 2.17
C ILE A 124 1.01 9.08 2.87
N SER A 125 2.34 8.95 2.91
CA SER A 125 3.22 10.02 3.36
C SER A 125 3.42 11.07 2.26
N ARG A 126 3.97 12.23 2.65
CA ARG A 126 4.31 13.31 1.71
C ARG A 126 5.25 12.85 0.59
N SER A 127 6.05 11.81 0.81
CA SER A 127 7.01 11.29 -0.18
C SER A 127 6.35 10.71 -1.43
N TRP A 128 5.05 10.38 -1.39
CA TRP A 128 4.30 9.89 -2.55
C TRP A 128 3.96 10.98 -3.56
N ALA A 129 3.99 12.26 -3.15
CA ALA A 129 3.74 13.39 -4.03
C ALA A 129 5.06 13.99 -4.55
N PRO A 130 5.09 14.61 -5.74
CA PRO A 130 6.31 15.09 -6.38
C PRO A 130 7.01 16.19 -5.58
N LEU A 131 8.26 16.51 -5.93
CA LEU A 131 8.99 17.61 -5.28
C LEU A 131 8.30 18.96 -5.51
N ASN A 132 7.80 19.18 -6.74
CA ASN A 132 7.02 20.34 -7.15
C ASN A 132 5.64 19.89 -7.68
N PRO A 133 4.69 19.56 -6.80
CA PRO A 133 3.41 18.95 -7.17
C PRO A 133 2.58 19.75 -8.18
N GLN A 134 2.63 21.09 -8.09
CA GLN A 134 1.92 22.01 -8.99
C GLN A 134 2.56 22.10 -10.39
N LYS A 135 3.78 21.59 -10.60
CA LYS A 135 4.42 21.52 -11.92
C LYS A 135 4.42 20.10 -12.49
N SER A 136 4.07 19.11 -11.68
CA SER A 136 4.12 17.71 -12.06
C SER A 136 3.00 17.34 -13.04
N LYS A 137 3.31 16.45 -13.97
CA LYS A 137 2.34 15.84 -14.89
C LYS A 137 1.86 14.46 -14.42
N ILE A 138 2.39 13.94 -13.31
CA ILE A 138 2.03 12.63 -12.80
C ILE A 138 0.55 12.63 -12.40
N LYS A 139 -0.18 11.65 -12.95
CA LYS A 139 -1.58 11.36 -12.65
C LYS A 139 -1.66 10.24 -11.63
N TYR A 140 -2.54 10.35 -10.65
CA TYR A 140 -2.64 9.42 -9.53
C TYR A 140 -3.97 8.67 -9.55
N PHE A 141 -3.90 7.35 -9.43
CA PHE A 141 -5.05 6.52 -9.10
C PHE A 141 -5.10 6.34 -7.59
N ALA A 142 -5.97 7.10 -6.94
CA ALA A 142 -6.18 7.06 -5.50
C ALA A 142 -7.18 5.93 -5.14
N PRO A 143 -6.84 5.06 -4.18
CA PRO A 143 -7.67 3.92 -3.83
C PRO A 143 -8.84 4.27 -2.92
N ASN A 144 -8.79 5.44 -2.25
CA ASN A 144 -9.84 5.89 -1.36
C ASN A 144 -9.82 7.42 -1.21
N GLN A 145 -10.87 7.95 -0.57
CA GLN A 145 -11.03 9.39 -0.37
C GLN A 145 -9.91 10.00 0.49
N ARG A 146 -9.36 9.26 1.48
CA ARG A 146 -8.29 9.76 2.34
C ARG A 146 -7.02 10.01 1.53
N VAL A 147 -6.61 9.08 0.68
CA VAL A 147 -5.47 9.26 -0.23
C VAL A 147 -5.70 10.39 -1.22
N ALA A 148 -6.90 10.47 -1.82
CA ALA A 148 -7.22 11.56 -2.74
C ALA A 148 -7.11 12.94 -2.05
N LYS A 149 -7.57 13.05 -0.80
CA LYS A 149 -7.41 14.26 0.01
C LYS A 149 -5.95 14.51 0.39
N ARG A 150 -5.18 13.49 0.76
CA ARG A 150 -3.73 13.60 1.03
C ARG A 150 -2.96 14.19 -0.15
N LEU A 151 -3.19 13.67 -1.36
CA LEU A 151 -2.56 14.19 -2.57
C LEU A 151 -2.85 15.69 -2.75
N LYS A 152 -4.09 16.12 -2.49
CA LYS A 152 -4.46 17.55 -2.50
C LYS A 152 -3.73 18.36 -1.43
N LEU A 153 -3.70 17.89 -0.18
CA LEU A 153 -2.95 18.54 0.91
C LEU A 153 -1.44 18.61 0.62
N TYR A 154 -0.92 17.67 -0.16
CA TYR A 154 0.45 17.67 -0.64
C TYR A 154 0.66 18.55 -1.87
N GLY A 155 -0.36 19.24 -2.37
CA GLY A 155 -0.29 20.19 -3.47
C GLY A 155 -0.42 19.58 -4.86
N VAL A 156 -0.78 18.29 -5.00
CA VAL A 156 -1.01 17.68 -6.32
C VAL A 156 -2.26 18.30 -6.96
N LYS A 157 -2.16 18.65 -8.25
CA LYS A 157 -3.26 19.24 -9.01
C LYS A 157 -4.50 18.36 -8.94
N ARG A 158 -5.68 18.96 -8.72
CA ARG A 158 -6.96 18.24 -8.67
C ARG A 158 -7.22 17.43 -9.94
N GLY A 159 -6.91 17.98 -11.12
CA GLY A 159 -7.07 17.30 -12.41
C GLY A 159 -6.15 16.07 -12.59
N ASN A 160 -5.13 15.92 -11.75
CA ASN A 160 -4.22 14.77 -11.76
C ASN A 160 -4.58 13.72 -10.72
N ILE A 161 -5.72 13.82 -10.02
CA ILE A 161 -6.12 12.87 -8.96
C ILE A 161 -7.43 12.20 -9.36
N PHE A 162 -7.37 10.89 -9.60
CA PHE A 162 -8.50 10.06 -9.97
C PHE A 162 -8.84 9.11 -8.82
N LEU A 163 -10.03 9.24 -8.24
CA LEU A 163 -10.52 8.29 -7.23
C LEU A 163 -11.03 7.04 -7.94
N THR A 164 -10.28 5.94 -7.86
CA THR A 164 -10.51 4.72 -8.66
C THR A 164 -10.84 3.50 -7.81
N GLY A 165 -10.56 3.52 -6.51
CA GLY A 165 -10.65 2.33 -5.68
C GLY A 165 -9.38 1.47 -5.75
N TYR A 166 -9.34 0.40 -4.96
CA TYR A 166 -8.26 -0.59 -5.08
C TYR A 166 -8.44 -1.43 -6.35
N PRO A 167 -7.35 -1.76 -7.07
CA PRO A 167 -7.41 -2.60 -8.27
C PRO A 167 -7.62 -4.08 -7.90
N LEU A 168 -8.80 -4.40 -7.37
CA LEU A 168 -9.16 -5.76 -6.99
C LEU A 168 -9.57 -6.57 -8.23
N PRO A 169 -9.29 -7.89 -8.26
CA PRO A 169 -9.70 -8.74 -9.37
C PRO A 169 -11.22 -8.74 -9.55
N LYS A 170 -11.71 -8.76 -10.81
CA LYS A 170 -13.15 -8.81 -11.10
C LYS A 170 -13.85 -10.00 -10.42
N LYS A 171 -13.19 -11.16 -10.31
CA LYS A 171 -13.73 -12.33 -9.59
C LYS A 171 -14.04 -12.07 -8.09
N ASN A 172 -13.39 -11.08 -7.48
CA ASN A 172 -13.63 -10.68 -6.08
C ASN A 172 -14.72 -9.60 -5.97
N LEU A 173 -15.02 -8.90 -7.06
CA LEU A 173 -15.99 -7.81 -7.09
C LEU A 173 -17.33 -8.26 -7.67
N GLY A 174 -17.31 -9.07 -8.72
CA GLY A 174 -18.44 -9.29 -9.61
C GLY A 174 -18.47 -8.19 -10.68
N SER A 175 -19.63 -7.58 -10.83
CA SER A 175 -19.88 -6.46 -11.74
C SER A 175 -19.46 -5.11 -11.15
N LYS A 176 -19.83 -4.01 -11.84
CA LYS A 176 -19.69 -2.64 -11.32
C LYS A 176 -20.43 -2.42 -10.00
N ASN A 177 -21.41 -3.27 -9.67
CA ASN A 177 -22.20 -3.18 -8.43
C ASN A 177 -21.56 -3.87 -7.22
N THR A 178 -20.40 -4.50 -7.42
CA THR A 178 -19.58 -5.15 -6.38
C THR A 178 -20.31 -6.23 -5.56
N GLU A 179 -21.28 -6.91 -6.16
CA GLU A 179 -22.18 -7.84 -5.50
C GLU A 179 -21.46 -9.01 -4.79
N ILE A 180 -20.34 -9.51 -5.35
CA ILE A 180 -19.56 -10.58 -4.71
C ILE A 180 -18.94 -10.06 -3.42
N ALA A 181 -18.26 -8.91 -3.47
CA ALA A 181 -17.64 -8.31 -2.30
C ALA A 181 -18.67 -7.96 -1.21
N LYS A 182 -19.85 -7.46 -1.59
CA LYS A 182 -20.95 -7.18 -0.66
C LYS A 182 -21.49 -8.45 -0.02
N LYS A 183 -21.73 -9.50 -0.80
CA LYS A 183 -22.20 -10.80 -0.32
C LYS A 183 -21.20 -11.44 0.64
N ASP A 184 -19.92 -11.40 0.31
CA ASP A 184 -18.85 -11.90 1.18
C ASP A 184 -18.75 -11.10 2.48
N LEU A 185 -18.86 -9.77 2.43
CA LEU A 185 -18.87 -8.94 3.63
C LEU A 185 -20.10 -9.23 4.50
N ALA A 186 -21.28 -9.37 3.90
CA ALA A 186 -22.53 -9.66 4.62
C ALA A 186 -22.45 -10.99 5.39
N ARG A 187 -21.85 -12.03 4.79
CA ARG A 187 -21.63 -13.34 5.43
C ARG A 187 -20.59 -13.31 6.55
N ARG A 188 -19.63 -12.40 6.49
CA ARG A 188 -18.59 -12.27 7.52
C ARG A 188 -19.07 -11.54 8.76
N ILE A 189 -20.05 -10.63 8.64
CA ILE A 189 -20.51 -9.83 9.78
C ILE A 189 -21.03 -10.70 10.94
N PRO A 190 -21.86 -11.73 10.74
CA PRO A 190 -22.27 -12.63 11.83
C PRO A 190 -21.10 -13.29 12.57
N ASN A 191 -20.05 -13.68 11.84
CA ASN A 191 -18.81 -14.23 12.41
C ASN A 191 -18.00 -13.21 13.22
N LEU A 192 -18.05 -11.92 12.86
CA LEU A 192 -17.24 -10.86 13.47
C LEU A 192 -17.96 -10.10 14.59
N ASP A 193 -19.30 -10.07 14.58
CA ASP A 193 -20.12 -9.30 15.51
C ASP A 193 -21.02 -10.20 16.35
N LEU A 194 -20.39 -11.11 17.10
CA LEU A 194 -21.07 -12.11 17.95
C LEU A 194 -22.01 -11.47 18.98
N ARG A 195 -21.72 -10.24 19.43
CA ARG A 195 -22.52 -9.48 20.40
C ARG A 195 -23.53 -8.51 19.77
N ASN A 196 -23.67 -8.50 18.45
CA ASN A 196 -24.62 -7.66 17.70
C ASN A 196 -24.42 -6.14 17.89
N GLN A 197 -23.27 -5.70 18.41
CA GLN A 197 -23.01 -4.29 18.71
C GLN A 197 -22.78 -3.47 17.44
N TYR A 198 -22.00 -4.03 16.50
CA TYR A 198 -21.74 -3.36 15.22
C TYR A 198 -23.02 -3.27 14.38
N ARG A 199 -23.76 -4.37 14.30
CA ARG A 199 -25.04 -4.48 13.58
C ARG A 199 -26.10 -3.53 14.14
N TYR A 200 -26.16 -3.37 15.47
CA TYR A 200 -27.04 -2.39 16.10
C TYR A 200 -26.64 -0.96 15.74
N ARG A 201 -25.37 -0.59 16.00
CA ARG A 201 -24.86 0.77 15.83
C ARG A 201 -24.89 1.26 14.38
N TYR A 202 -24.64 0.37 13.42
CA TYR A 202 -24.54 0.72 11.99
C TYR A 202 -25.68 0.16 11.15
N ARG A 203 -26.82 -0.19 11.77
CA ARG A 203 -27.98 -0.81 11.13
C ARG A 203 -28.39 -0.11 9.82
N SER A 204 -28.48 1.23 9.85
CA SER A 204 -28.88 2.03 8.68
C SER A 204 -27.89 1.91 7.52
N LEU A 205 -26.58 1.93 7.79
CA LEU A 205 -25.54 1.79 6.78
C LEU A 205 -25.51 0.36 6.23
N ILE A 206 -25.62 -0.65 7.10
CA ILE A 206 -25.68 -2.05 6.69
C ILE A 206 -26.88 -2.26 5.75
N LYS A 207 -28.08 -1.82 6.15
CA LYS A 207 -29.28 -1.93 5.30
C LYS A 207 -29.09 -1.21 3.96
N LYS A 208 -28.50 -0.01 3.97
CA LYS A 208 -28.25 0.78 2.76
C LYS A 208 -27.27 0.11 1.79
N TYR A 209 -26.17 -0.48 2.28
CA TYR A 209 -25.08 -0.96 1.43
C TYR A 209 -25.07 -2.47 1.18
N LEU A 210 -25.59 -3.26 2.13
CA LEU A 210 -25.55 -4.72 2.12
C LEU A 210 -26.95 -5.36 2.14
N GLY A 211 -28.01 -4.60 2.44
CA GLY A 211 -29.36 -5.12 2.58
C GLY A 211 -29.55 -5.93 3.88
N SER A 212 -30.29 -7.03 3.80
CA SER A 212 -30.47 -7.95 4.93
C SER A 212 -29.22 -8.81 5.13
N LEU A 213 -28.76 -8.91 6.37
CA LEU A 213 -27.69 -9.83 6.75
C LEU A 213 -28.25 -11.23 7.06
N PRO A 214 -27.46 -12.29 6.85
CA PRO A 214 -27.75 -13.61 7.41
C PRO A 214 -27.90 -13.53 8.94
N ARG A 215 -28.78 -14.35 9.50
CA ARG A 215 -28.96 -14.44 10.97
C ARG A 215 -27.76 -15.12 11.61
N GLU A 216 -27.37 -16.26 11.03
CA GLU A 216 -26.28 -17.11 11.52
C GLU A 216 -25.08 -17.12 10.55
N PRO A 217 -23.86 -17.40 11.06
CA PRO A 217 -22.70 -17.69 10.23
C PRO A 217 -22.90 -18.94 9.35
N ASP A 218 -22.39 -18.93 8.12
CA ASP A 218 -22.40 -20.08 7.20
C ASP A 218 -21.06 -20.85 7.16
N HIS A 219 -20.09 -20.43 7.97
CA HIS A 219 -18.77 -21.05 8.12
C HIS A 219 -18.15 -20.69 9.47
N PRO A 220 -17.19 -21.49 9.98
CA PRO A 220 -16.40 -21.15 11.16
C PRO A 220 -15.64 -19.83 10.99
N LEU A 221 -15.36 -19.14 12.10
CA LEU A 221 -14.57 -17.90 12.06
C LEU A 221 -13.24 -18.16 11.34
N THR A 222 -13.07 -17.51 10.19
CA THR A 222 -11.88 -17.69 9.36
C THR A 222 -10.99 -16.46 9.46
N ILE A 223 -9.80 -16.63 10.02
CA ILE A 223 -8.82 -15.56 10.24
C ILE A 223 -7.67 -15.74 9.25
N MET A 224 -7.43 -14.73 8.42
CA MET A 224 -6.23 -14.68 7.58
C MET A 224 -5.21 -13.77 8.22
N PHE A 225 -4.00 -14.28 8.44
CA PHE A 225 -2.84 -13.50 8.88
C PHE A 225 -1.77 -13.51 7.79
N ALA A 226 -1.51 -12.33 7.20
CA ALA A 226 -0.58 -12.18 6.09
C ALA A 226 0.70 -11.46 6.51
N VAL A 227 1.85 -12.11 6.31
CA VAL A 227 3.18 -11.59 6.63
C VAL A 227 3.87 -11.16 5.34
N GLY A 228 4.15 -9.86 5.24
CA GLY A 228 4.86 -9.30 4.08
C GLY A 228 6.32 -9.75 3.97
N GLY A 229 6.97 -9.43 2.85
CA GLY A 229 8.34 -9.89 2.55
C GLY A 229 9.43 -9.45 3.56
N ALA A 230 9.23 -8.36 4.30
CA ALA A 230 10.15 -7.96 5.38
C ALA A 230 10.11 -8.91 6.58
N GLY A 231 9.05 -9.74 6.69
CA GLY A 231 8.80 -10.65 7.79
C GLY A 231 8.24 -9.97 9.03
N ALA A 232 7.89 -8.68 8.98
CA ALA A 232 7.38 -7.95 10.15
C ALA A 232 6.16 -8.67 10.75
N GLN A 233 6.12 -8.77 12.08
CA GLN A 233 5.03 -9.38 12.85
C GLN A 233 4.80 -10.88 12.63
N LYS A 234 5.76 -11.62 12.06
CA LYS A 234 5.65 -13.08 11.91
C LYS A 234 5.42 -13.80 13.25
N GLU A 235 5.94 -13.25 14.33
CA GLU A 235 5.80 -13.80 15.68
C GLU A 235 4.35 -13.71 16.19
N ILE A 236 3.55 -12.76 15.69
CA ILE A 236 2.12 -12.66 16.00
C ILE A 236 1.37 -13.84 15.37
N ALA A 237 1.77 -14.29 14.18
CA ALA A 237 1.16 -15.46 13.52
C ALA A 237 1.31 -16.72 14.40
N ILE A 238 2.49 -16.92 14.99
CA ILE A 238 2.77 -18.02 15.92
C ILE A 238 1.86 -17.92 17.15
N LYS A 239 1.83 -16.75 17.80
CA LYS A 239 0.96 -16.50 18.98
C LYS A 239 -0.51 -16.75 18.69
N ILE A 240 -1.00 -16.37 17.50
CA ILE A 240 -2.38 -16.61 17.08
C ILE A 240 -2.66 -18.12 16.99
N VAL A 241 -1.76 -18.89 16.37
CA VAL A 241 -1.94 -20.34 16.22
C VAL A 241 -1.89 -21.04 17.59
N GLU A 242 -0.93 -20.68 18.44
CA GLU A 242 -0.79 -21.26 19.79
C GLU A 242 -2.01 -20.95 20.66
N SER A 243 -2.44 -19.69 20.71
CA SER A 243 -3.59 -19.27 21.54
C SER A 243 -4.94 -19.83 21.09
N LEU A 244 -5.06 -20.20 19.81
CA LEU A 244 -6.30 -20.76 19.24
C LEU A 244 -6.19 -22.27 18.96
N ALA A 245 -5.11 -22.94 19.39
CA ALA A 245 -4.80 -24.31 19.01
C ALA A 245 -5.97 -25.29 19.23
N GLU A 246 -6.60 -25.27 20.41
CA GLU A 246 -7.73 -26.15 20.72
C GLU A 246 -8.97 -25.85 19.85
N LYS A 247 -9.26 -24.56 19.59
CA LYS A 247 -10.37 -24.15 18.72
C LYS A 247 -10.13 -24.52 17.26
N ILE A 248 -8.87 -24.50 16.82
CA ILE A 248 -8.49 -24.94 15.47
C ILE A 248 -8.67 -26.45 15.36
N LYS A 249 -8.19 -27.23 16.33
CA LYS A 249 -8.34 -28.69 16.35
C LYS A 249 -9.81 -29.12 16.39
N ALA A 250 -10.64 -28.39 17.14
CA ALA A 250 -12.08 -28.60 17.22
C ALA A 250 -12.86 -28.13 15.98
N GLY A 251 -12.21 -27.48 15.01
CA GLY A 251 -12.86 -26.96 13.79
C GLY A 251 -13.71 -25.69 14.01
N GLU A 252 -13.71 -25.11 15.21
CA GLU A 252 -14.44 -23.89 15.56
C GLU A 252 -13.86 -22.63 14.89
N VAL A 253 -12.57 -22.65 14.61
CA VAL A 253 -11.83 -21.54 13.98
C VAL A 253 -10.93 -22.07 12.87
N LYS A 254 -10.91 -21.37 11.74
CA LYS A 254 -9.99 -21.65 10.63
C LYS A 254 -8.94 -20.55 10.53
N ILE A 255 -7.67 -20.92 10.45
CA ILE A 255 -6.57 -19.97 10.28
C ILE A 255 -5.91 -20.17 8.92
N ILE A 256 -5.72 -19.06 8.19
CA ILE A 256 -4.99 -19.01 6.92
C ILE A 256 -3.75 -18.15 7.12
N LEU A 257 -2.58 -18.76 7.04
CA LEU A 257 -1.30 -18.05 7.08
C LEU A 257 -0.82 -17.77 5.65
N VAL A 258 -0.49 -16.51 5.38
CA VAL A 258 0.07 -16.10 4.09
C VAL A 258 1.47 -15.56 4.31
N ALA A 259 2.48 -16.20 3.70
CA ALA A 259 3.86 -15.79 3.79
C ALA A 259 4.33 -15.08 2.52
N GLY A 260 5.09 -13.99 2.69
CA GLY A 260 5.77 -13.31 1.60
C GLY A 260 6.80 -14.20 0.89
N ILE A 261 7.24 -13.78 -0.29
CA ILE A 261 8.09 -14.61 -1.18
C ILE A 261 9.49 -14.97 -0.65
N ARG A 262 9.94 -14.37 0.46
CA ARG A 262 11.29 -14.62 0.97
C ARG A 262 11.35 -15.95 1.73
N LYS A 263 12.40 -16.75 1.45
CA LYS A 263 12.65 -18.04 2.10
C LYS A 263 12.74 -17.97 3.63
N LYS A 264 13.13 -16.84 4.23
CA LYS A 264 13.18 -16.64 5.69
C LYS A 264 11.82 -16.33 6.34
N VAL A 265 10.79 -16.09 5.52
CA VAL A 265 9.42 -15.73 5.94
C VAL A 265 8.45 -16.88 5.70
N LYS A 266 8.63 -17.62 4.59
CA LYS A 266 8.06 -18.96 4.41
C LYS A 266 8.59 -19.89 5.49
#